data_AF-A0A6B2LNQ0-F1
#
_entry.id   AF-A0A6B2LNQ0-F1
#
_cell.length_a   1.000
_cell.length_b   1.000
_cell.length_c   1.000
_cell.angle_alpha   90.00
_cell.angle_beta   90.00
_cell.angle_gamma   90.00
#
_symmetry.space_group_name_H-M   'P 1'
#
loop_
_entity.id
_entity.type
_entity.pdbx_description
1 polymer ?
#
loop_
_entity_poly.entity_id
_entity_poly.type
_entity_poly.pdbx_seq_one_letter_code
_entity_poly.pdbx_strand_id
1 'polypeptide(L)'
;MIQFLDPKRGKNCAIMLKSRFKHTTFEQIKSSMITLNGLTADDVKSLMEYIPTEEEISSISEYKGPLSELPPPEQYFLAIKDIKNLGARLKALEFKLTFDEQLQDVHNPLKIASLALKQIKNSEKLKFFFKLFLEIGNYMNGG
;
A
#
# COMPACT_ATOMS: atom_id res chain seq x y z
N MET A 1 -35.43 -0.82 -5.69
CA MET A 1 -34.21 -0.15 -5.20
C MET A 1 -33.47 0.34 -6.43
N ILE A 2 -33.24 1.65 -6.52
CA ILE A 2 -32.51 2.25 -7.65
C ILE A 2 -31.03 1.97 -7.40
N GLN A 3 -30.33 1.46 -8.40
CA GLN A 3 -28.92 1.10 -8.31
C GLN A 3 -28.27 1.40 -9.66
N PHE A 4 -27.22 2.22 -9.64
CA PHE A 4 -26.46 2.64 -10.82
C PHE A 4 -25.13 1.90 -10.93
N LEU A 5 -24.54 1.52 -9.80
CA LEU A 5 -23.29 0.77 -9.79
C LEU A 5 -23.50 -0.70 -10.14
N ASP A 6 -22.50 -1.27 -10.84
CA ASP A 6 -22.41 -2.71 -11.04
C ASP A 6 -22.66 -3.48 -9.71
N PRO A 7 -23.53 -4.51 -9.70
CA PRO A 7 -23.89 -5.21 -8.46
C PRO A 7 -22.72 -5.76 -7.66
N LYS A 8 -21.68 -6.27 -8.34
CA LYS A 8 -20.49 -6.81 -7.66
C LYS A 8 -19.68 -5.68 -7.05
N ARG A 9 -19.45 -4.59 -7.79
CA ARG A 9 -18.71 -3.42 -7.31
C ARG A 9 -19.42 -2.73 -6.14
N GLY A 10 -20.72 -2.48 -6.25
CA GLY A 10 -21.53 -1.91 -5.17
C GLY A 10 -21.52 -2.78 -3.91
N LYS A 11 -21.67 -4.09 -4.05
CA LYS A 11 -21.60 -5.04 -2.92
C LYS A 11 -20.22 -5.01 -2.24
N ASN A 12 -19.15 -5.08 -3.01
CA ASN A 12 -17.80 -5.10 -2.45
C ASN A 12 -17.45 -3.77 -1.76
N CYS A 13 -17.86 -2.64 -2.34
CA CYS A 13 -17.72 -1.32 -1.73
C CYS A 13 -18.49 -1.24 -0.40
N ALA A 14 -19.74 -1.74 -0.37
CA ALA A 14 -20.54 -1.76 0.85
C ALA A 14 -19.90 -2.61 1.96
N ILE A 15 -19.27 -3.73 1.60
CA ILE A 15 -18.52 -4.56 2.56
C ILE A 15 -17.30 -3.79 3.09
N MET A 16 -16.53 -3.15 2.23
CA MET A 16 -15.38 -2.31 2.62
C MET A 16 -15.81 -1.22 3.59
N LEU A 17 -16.87 -0.45 3.26
CA LEU A 17 -17.41 0.61 4.11
C LEU A 17 -17.87 0.07 5.47
N LYS A 18 -18.56 -1.07 5.51
CA LYS A 18 -19.01 -1.69 6.76
C LYS A 18 -17.87 -2.27 7.60
N SER A 19 -16.83 -2.80 6.97
CA SER A 19 -15.71 -3.45 7.66
C SER A 19 -14.74 -2.44 8.24
N ARG A 20 -14.42 -1.37 7.50
CA ARG A 20 -13.38 -0.40 7.88
C ARG A 20 -13.94 0.90 8.46
N PHE A 21 -15.14 1.30 8.03
CA PHE A 21 -15.70 2.62 8.31
C PHE A 21 -17.07 2.54 9.01
N LYS A 22 -17.33 1.46 9.78
CA LYS A 22 -18.62 1.18 10.43
C LYS A 22 -19.17 2.35 11.27
N HIS A 23 -18.29 3.08 11.93
CA HIS A 23 -18.63 4.18 12.85
C HIS A 23 -18.17 5.53 12.32
N THR A 24 -18.02 5.65 11.00
CA THR A 24 -17.48 6.83 10.33
C THR A 24 -18.45 7.31 9.28
N THR A 25 -18.80 8.60 9.31
CA THR A 25 -19.67 9.19 8.29
C THR A 25 -18.89 9.41 6.99
N PHE A 26 -19.58 9.48 5.85
CA PHE A 26 -18.91 9.76 4.57
C PHE A 26 -18.18 11.12 4.56
N GLU A 27 -18.70 12.11 5.29
CA GLU A 27 -18.01 13.39 5.49
C GLU A 27 -16.73 13.26 6.31
N GLN A 28 -16.70 12.39 7.33
CA GLN A 28 -15.48 12.09 8.08
C GLN A 28 -14.46 11.37 7.20
N ILE A 29 -14.88 10.39 6.40
CA ILE A 29 -13.99 9.70 5.44
C ILE A 29 -13.40 10.73 4.45
N LYS A 30 -14.25 11.57 3.86
CA LYS A 30 -13.86 12.67 2.97
C LYS A 30 -12.85 13.61 3.64
N SER A 31 -13.11 14.01 4.88
CA SER A 31 -12.21 14.87 5.65
C SER A 31 -10.85 14.21 5.87
N SER A 32 -10.82 12.92 6.23
CA SER A 32 -9.57 12.16 6.38
C SER A 32 -8.77 12.07 5.07
N MET A 33 -9.45 11.92 3.93
CA MET A 33 -8.81 11.95 2.61
C MET A 33 -8.27 13.33 2.22
N ILE A 34 -8.95 14.41 2.64
CA ILE A 34 -8.52 15.79 2.34
C ILE A 34 -7.34 16.18 3.23
N THR A 35 -7.42 15.86 4.51
CA THR A 35 -6.41 16.20 5.54
C THR A 35 -5.23 15.22 5.57
N LEU A 36 -5.36 14.07 4.91
CA LEU A 36 -4.36 12.99 4.88
C LEU A 36 -3.97 12.52 6.29
N ASN A 37 -4.97 12.40 7.17
CA ASN A 37 -4.79 12.04 8.57
C ASN A 37 -5.84 11.02 9.02
N GLY A 38 -5.51 10.23 10.05
CA GLY A 38 -6.43 9.26 10.65
C GLY A 38 -6.75 8.04 9.77
N LEU A 39 -5.93 7.76 8.75
CA LEU A 39 -6.03 6.59 7.88
C LEU A 39 -4.80 5.70 8.06
N THR A 40 -5.01 4.38 8.12
CA THR A 40 -3.91 3.41 8.06
C THR A 40 -3.53 3.09 6.61
N ALA A 41 -2.37 2.45 6.39
CA ALA A 41 -1.95 2.07 5.04
C ALA A 41 -2.98 1.15 4.35
N ASP A 42 -3.61 0.25 5.11
CA ASP A 42 -4.65 -0.64 4.59
C ASP A 42 -5.96 0.07 4.28
N ASP A 43 -6.31 1.09 5.07
CA ASP A 43 -7.46 1.94 4.77
C ASP A 43 -7.23 2.68 3.45
N VAL A 44 -6.05 3.26 3.27
CA VAL A 44 -5.69 3.96 2.02
C VAL A 44 -5.76 3.02 0.82
N LYS A 45 -5.17 1.82 0.90
CA LYS A 45 -5.27 0.79 -0.15
C LYS A 45 -6.73 0.47 -0.50
N SER A 46 -7.54 0.23 0.51
CA SER A 46 -8.97 -0.07 0.33
C SER A 46 -9.71 1.10 -0.31
N LEU A 47 -9.43 2.33 0.11
CA LEU A 47 -10.04 3.54 -0.46
C LEU A 47 -9.62 3.77 -1.92
N MET A 48 -8.38 3.45 -2.30
CA MET A 48 -7.92 3.55 -3.69
C MET A 48 -8.68 2.63 -4.64
N GLU A 49 -9.07 1.42 -4.21
CA GLU A 49 -9.86 0.48 -5.03
C GLU A 49 -11.27 1.00 -5.36
N TYR A 50 -11.80 1.87 -4.50
CA TYR A 50 -13.14 2.46 -4.62
C TYR A 50 -13.09 3.97 -4.85
N ILE A 51 -12.08 4.43 -5.58
CA ILE A 51 -12.16 5.72 -6.25
C ILE A 51 -13.19 5.56 -7.39
N PRO A 52 -14.23 6.41 -7.43
CA PRO A 52 -15.25 6.34 -8.47
C PRO A 52 -14.68 6.76 -9.82
N THR A 53 -15.14 6.12 -10.90
CA THR A 53 -14.84 6.57 -12.27
C THR A 53 -15.72 7.76 -12.66
N GLU A 54 -15.33 8.50 -13.68
CA GLU A 54 -16.16 9.61 -14.20
C GLU A 54 -17.52 9.13 -14.71
N GLU A 55 -17.56 7.94 -15.32
CA GLU A 55 -18.80 7.27 -15.76
C GLU A 55 -19.72 6.98 -14.57
N GLU A 56 -19.18 6.40 -13.49
CA GLU A 56 -19.95 6.09 -12.28
C GLU A 56 -20.50 7.37 -11.64
N ILE A 57 -19.69 8.42 -11.52
CA ILE A 57 -20.14 9.72 -10.99
C ILE A 57 -21.25 10.27 -11.89
N SER A 58 -21.08 10.22 -13.20
CA SER A 58 -22.05 10.75 -14.16
C SER A 58 -23.39 10.02 -14.05
N SER A 59 -23.38 8.68 -14.09
CA SER A 59 -24.58 7.86 -13.97
C SER A 59 -25.30 8.07 -12.63
N ILE A 60 -24.57 8.11 -11.51
CA ILE A 60 -25.18 8.36 -10.20
C ILE A 60 -25.72 9.81 -10.12
N SER A 61 -25.05 10.78 -10.75
CA SER A 61 -25.45 12.20 -10.72
C SER A 61 -26.71 12.49 -11.56
N GLU A 62 -27.14 11.59 -12.44
CA GLU A 62 -28.43 11.71 -13.15
C GLU A 62 -29.63 11.53 -12.21
N TYR A 63 -29.42 10.88 -11.06
CA TYR A 63 -30.46 10.70 -10.07
C TYR A 63 -30.86 12.03 -9.40
N LYS A 64 -32.13 12.41 -9.55
CA LYS A 64 -32.70 13.66 -9.01
C LYS A 64 -33.47 13.50 -7.70
N GLY A 65 -33.52 12.30 -7.14
CA GLY A 65 -34.22 12.03 -5.88
C GLY A 65 -33.36 12.29 -4.64
N PRO A 66 -33.89 11.98 -3.44
CA PRO A 66 -33.17 12.15 -2.18
C PRO A 66 -31.95 11.23 -2.06
N LEU A 67 -30.80 11.77 -1.64
CA LEU A 67 -29.58 10.98 -1.43
C LEU A 67 -29.78 9.78 -0.48
N SER A 68 -30.73 9.89 0.47
CA SER A 68 -31.06 8.82 1.42
C SER A 68 -31.66 7.57 0.77
N GLU A 69 -32.19 7.67 -0.46
CA GLU A 69 -32.75 6.53 -1.20
C GLU A 69 -31.67 5.77 -2.00
N LEU A 70 -30.49 6.37 -2.19
CA LEU A 70 -29.38 5.71 -2.85
C LEU A 70 -28.72 4.68 -1.93
N PRO A 71 -28.18 3.57 -2.46
CA PRO A 71 -27.34 2.66 -1.70
C PRO A 71 -26.13 3.36 -1.08
N PRO A 72 -25.62 2.90 0.09
CA PRO A 72 -24.47 3.51 0.77
C PRO A 72 -23.21 3.72 -0.10
N PRO A 73 -22.83 2.79 -1.01
CA PRO A 73 -21.70 3.01 -1.93
C PRO A 73 -21.86 4.23 -2.83
N GLU A 74 -23.07 4.47 -3.33
CA GLU A 74 -23.37 5.56 -4.26
C GLU A 74 -23.39 6.91 -3.53
N GLN A 75 -23.95 6.92 -2.31
CA GLN A 75 -23.84 8.06 -1.41
C GLN A 75 -22.37 8.40 -1.10
N TYR A 76 -21.55 7.38 -0.83
CA TYR A 76 -20.11 7.55 -0.61
C TYR A 76 -19.41 8.14 -1.84
N PHE A 77 -19.68 7.62 -3.05
CA PHE A 77 -19.10 8.14 -4.29
C PHE A 77 -19.46 9.61 -4.52
N LEU A 78 -20.72 9.98 -4.31
CA LEU A 78 -21.15 11.37 -4.40
C LEU A 78 -20.51 12.28 -3.35
N ALA A 79 -20.22 11.78 -2.15
CA ALA A 79 -19.58 12.56 -1.10
C ALA A 79 -18.12 12.92 -1.44
N ILE A 80 -17.40 12.02 -2.11
CA ILE A 80 -15.97 12.17 -2.42
C ILE A 80 -15.68 12.71 -3.83
N LYS A 81 -16.68 12.83 -4.71
CA LYS A 81 -16.50 13.23 -6.12
C LYS A 81 -15.76 14.56 -6.31
N ASP A 82 -15.92 15.50 -5.37
CA ASP A 82 -15.35 16.85 -5.48
C ASP A 82 -13.90 16.94 -4.96
N ILE A 83 -13.32 15.84 -4.48
CA ILE A 83 -11.93 15.82 -4.01
C ILE A 83 -10.98 15.85 -5.22
N LYS A 84 -10.35 17.02 -5.44
CA LYS A 84 -9.35 17.18 -6.50
C LYS A 84 -8.13 16.27 -6.29
N ASN A 85 -7.74 15.56 -7.35
CA ASN A 85 -6.56 14.70 -7.40
C ASN A 85 -6.55 13.60 -6.31
N LEU A 86 -7.73 13.03 -5.98
CA LEU A 86 -7.88 12.04 -4.90
C LEU A 86 -6.88 10.88 -5.04
N GLY A 87 -6.73 10.30 -6.23
CA GLY A 87 -5.78 9.20 -6.45
C GLY A 87 -4.33 9.56 -6.13
N ALA A 88 -3.87 10.73 -6.57
CA ALA A 88 -2.51 11.20 -6.28
C ALA A 88 -2.30 11.48 -4.78
N ARG A 89 -3.32 12.06 -4.11
CA ARG A 89 -3.30 12.31 -2.67
C ARG A 89 -3.19 11.02 -1.86
N LEU A 90 -4.03 10.02 -2.17
CA LEU A 90 -4.02 8.73 -1.50
C LEU A 90 -2.70 7.97 -1.76
N LYS A 91 -2.19 8.00 -2.99
CA LYS A 91 -0.88 7.40 -3.31
C LYS A 91 0.27 8.05 -2.53
N ALA A 92 0.25 9.37 -2.39
CA ALA A 92 1.25 10.08 -1.58
C ALA A 92 1.15 9.72 -0.09
N LEU A 93 -0.07 9.56 0.43
CA LEU A 93 -0.28 9.12 1.81
C LEU A 93 0.13 7.67 2.02
N GLU A 94 -0.19 6.76 1.11
CA GLU A 94 0.27 5.36 1.14
C GLU A 94 1.80 5.30 1.21
N PHE A 95 2.47 6.05 0.34
CA PHE A 95 3.93 6.16 0.37
C PHE A 95 4.43 6.69 1.71
N LYS A 96 3.86 7.79 2.22
CA LYS A 96 4.24 8.34 3.53
C LYS A 96 4.09 7.31 4.67
N LEU A 97 2.99 6.54 4.67
CA LEU A 97 2.69 5.56 5.72
C LEU A 97 3.58 4.30 5.64
N THR A 98 4.09 3.97 4.45
CA THR A 98 4.88 2.75 4.19
C THR A 98 6.38 3.05 3.98
N PHE A 99 6.79 4.32 4.02
CA PHE A 99 8.15 4.73 3.68
C PHE A 99 9.20 4.08 4.58
N ASP A 100 8.99 4.09 5.90
CA ASP A 100 9.96 3.55 6.85
C ASP A 100 10.14 2.03 6.66
N GLU A 101 9.05 1.31 6.44
CA GLU A 101 9.07 -0.13 6.15
C GLU A 101 9.85 -0.40 4.84
N GLN A 102 9.49 0.29 3.75
CA GLN A 102 10.18 0.16 2.46
C GLN A 102 11.67 0.51 2.56
N LEU A 103 12.01 1.52 3.36
CA LEU A 103 13.40 1.91 3.60
C LEU A 103 14.16 0.80 4.34
N GLN A 104 13.57 0.21 5.37
CA GLN A 104 14.18 -0.89 6.12
C GLN A 104 14.34 -2.16 5.28
N ASP A 105 13.38 -2.47 4.42
CA ASP A 105 13.43 -3.62 3.51
C ASP A 105 14.61 -3.56 2.55
N VAL A 106 15.03 -2.35 2.15
CA VAL A 106 16.22 -2.16 1.32
C VAL A 106 17.49 -2.04 2.16
N HIS A 107 17.44 -1.27 3.24
CA HIS A 107 18.62 -0.96 4.05
C HIS A 107 19.19 -2.19 4.78
N ASN A 108 18.33 -3.04 5.34
CA ASN A 108 18.78 -4.15 6.17
C ASN A 108 19.58 -5.21 5.39
N PRO A 109 19.12 -5.70 4.22
CA PRO A 109 19.91 -6.61 3.40
C PRO A 109 21.27 -6.03 2.99
N LEU A 110 21.30 -4.75 2.60
CA LEU A 110 22.55 -4.06 2.23
C LEU A 110 23.52 -3.97 3.41
N LYS A 111 23.01 -3.65 4.61
CA LYS A 111 23.81 -3.62 5.83
C LYS A 111 24.38 -4.99 6.15
N ILE A 112 23.57 -6.04 6.10
CA ILE A 112 24.00 -7.42 6.35
C ILE A 112 25.08 -7.84 5.34
N ALA A 113 24.85 -7.61 4.05
CA ALA A 113 25.82 -7.92 3.00
C ALA A 113 27.16 -7.17 3.19
N SER A 114 27.10 -5.87 3.49
CA SER A 114 28.28 -5.05 3.76
C SER A 114 29.08 -5.57 4.95
N LEU A 115 28.40 -5.96 6.03
CA LEU A 115 29.03 -6.53 7.21
C LEU A 115 29.67 -7.89 6.91
N ALA A 116 28.96 -8.78 6.20
CA ALA A 116 29.48 -10.08 5.81
C ALA A 116 30.73 -9.97 4.94
N LEU A 117 30.72 -9.09 3.93
CA LEU A 117 31.87 -8.84 3.07
C LEU A 117 33.07 -8.31 3.87
N LYS A 118 32.85 -7.39 4.81
CA LYS A 118 33.92 -6.89 5.70
C LYS A 118 34.49 -8.00 6.57
N GLN A 119 33.65 -8.86 7.15
CA GLN A 119 34.09 -9.98 7.98
C GLN A 119 34.91 -10.98 7.17
N ILE A 120 34.46 -11.36 5.98
CA ILE A 120 35.18 -12.27 5.09
C ILE A 120 36.54 -11.68 4.70
N LYS A 121 36.56 -10.42 4.23
CA LYS A 121 37.78 -9.74 3.78
C LYS A 121 38.84 -9.62 4.88
N ASN A 122 38.40 -9.37 6.11
CA ASN A 122 39.29 -9.12 7.26
C ASN A 122 39.54 -10.36 8.12
N SER A 123 39.02 -11.53 7.76
CA SER A 123 39.20 -12.74 8.55
C SER A 123 40.59 -13.34 8.32
N GLU A 124 41.52 -13.08 9.24
CA GLU A 124 42.85 -13.70 9.23
C GLU A 124 42.77 -15.23 9.37
N LYS A 125 41.78 -15.75 10.10
CA LYS A 125 41.53 -17.19 10.21
C LYS A 125 41.17 -17.80 8.85
N LEU A 126 40.32 -17.13 8.07
CA LEU A 126 39.91 -17.62 6.76
C LEU A 126 41.09 -17.56 5.77
N LYS A 127 41.90 -16.49 5.82
CA LYS A 127 43.14 -16.39 5.03
C LYS A 127 44.12 -17.51 5.36
N PHE A 128 44.35 -17.77 6.65
CA PHE A 128 45.21 -18.85 7.11
C PHE A 128 44.69 -20.22 6.63
N PHE A 129 43.38 -20.46 6.75
CA PHE A 129 42.76 -21.70 6.30
C PHE A 129 42.96 -21.91 4.79
N PHE A 130 42.68 -20.91 3.94
CA PHE A 130 42.92 -21.03 2.51
C PHE A 130 44.41 -21.23 2.16
N LYS A 131 45.33 -20.59 2.90
CA LYS A 131 46.77 -20.81 2.74
C LYS A 131 47.17 -22.25 3.04
N LEU A 132 46.67 -22.83 4.13
CA LEU A 132 46.93 -24.22 4.49
C LEU A 132 46.44 -25.19 3.42
N PHE A 133 45.22 -25.00 2.90
CA PHE A 133 44.69 -25.81 1.81
C PHE A 133 45.51 -25.68 0.52
N LEU A 134 45.98 -24.48 0.21
CA LEU A 134 46.86 -24.26 -0.93
C LEU A 134 48.19 -25.02 -0.78
N GLU A 135 48.80 -24.98 0.40
CA GLU A 135 50.04 -25.72 0.70
C GLU A 135 49.86 -27.24 0.60
N ILE A 136 48.77 -27.77 1.17
CA ILE A 136 48.43 -29.20 1.08
C ILE A 136 48.19 -29.61 -0.37
N GLY A 137 47.40 -28.84 -1.12
CA GLY A 137 47.12 -29.13 -2.53
C GLY A 137 48.38 -29.09 -3.40
N ASN A 138 49.27 -28.12 -3.16
CA ASN A 138 50.56 -28.05 -3.84
C ASN A 138 51.45 -29.26 -3.51
N TYR A 139 51.47 -29.71 -2.25
CA TYR A 139 52.20 -30.92 -1.86
C TYR A 139 51.65 -32.17 -2.52
N MET A 140 50.31 -32.33 -2.53
CA MET A 140 49.66 -33.51 -3.10
C MET A 140 49.77 -33.59 -4.63
N ASN A 141 49.78 -32.45 -5.33
CA ASN A 141 49.85 -32.39 -6.80
C ASN A 141 51.27 -32.19 -7.34
N GLY A 142 52.23 -31.86 -6.48
CA GLY A 142 53.64 -31.62 -6.81
C GLY A 142 54.54 -32.83 -6.63
N GLY A 143 53.94 -34.01 -6.38
CA GLY A 143 54.54 -35.32 -6.60
C GLY A 143 54.01 -35.93 -7.90
#